data_AF-A0AAE4Q4X5-F1
#
_entry.id   AF-A0AAE4Q4X5-F1
#
_cell.length_a   1.000
_cell.length_b   1.000
_cell.length_c   1.000
_cell.angle_alpha   90.00
_cell.angle_beta   90.00
_cell.angle_gamma   90.00
#
_symmetry.space_group_name_H-M   'P 1'
#
loop_
_entity.id
_entity.type
_entity.pdbx_description
1 polymer ?
#
loop_
_entity_poly.entity_id
_entity_poly.type
_entity_poly.pdbx_seq_one_letter_code
_entity_poly.pdbx_strand_id
1 'polypeptide(L)' 'MTKYIEFYDGKEGLCRRAIDDLNEFISENENLKIKVVSYQVVRYEQLNKERTYILVEVTE' A
#
# COMPACT_ATOMS: atom_id res chain seq x y z
N MET A 1 -0.62 19.21 -5.51
CA MET A 1 0.40 19.12 -4.44
C MET A 1 0.86 17.67 -4.33
N THR A 2 2.14 17.38 -4.08
CA THR A 2 2.63 15.98 -3.99
C THR A 2 2.54 15.46 -2.56
N LYS A 3 1.94 14.29 -2.37
CA LYS A 3 1.80 13.59 -1.09
C LYS A 3 2.32 12.15 -1.23
N TYR A 4 2.84 11.58 -0.14
CA TYR A 4 3.27 10.19 -0.09
C TYR A 4 2.38 9.41 0.87
N ILE A 5 1.89 8.25 0.43
CA ILE A 5 0.97 7.40 1.19
C ILE A 5 1.52 5.99 1.23
N GLU A 6 1.51 5.38 2.42
CA GLU A 6 1.95 4.01 2.65
C GLU A 6 0.78 3.05 2.83
N PHE A 7 0.86 1.90 2.17
CA PHE A 7 -0.04 0.75 2.32
C PHE A 7 0.79 -0.44 2.77
N TYR A 8 0.32 -1.18 3.78
CA TYR A 8 1.02 -2.39 4.22
C TYR A 8 0.04 -3.43 4.76
N ASP A 9 0.41 -4.71 4.62
CA ASP A 9 -0.43 -5.81 5.08
C ASP A 9 -0.69 -5.70 6.58
N GLY A 10 -1.97 -5.79 6.97
CA GLY A 10 -2.38 -5.68 8.36
C GLY A 10 -2.64 -4.26 8.87
N LYS A 11 -2.49 -3.22 8.02
CA LYS A 11 -2.75 -1.81 8.40
C LYS A 11 -4.19 -1.59 8.84
N GLU A 12 -5.15 -2.02 8.02
CA GLU A 12 -6.60 -1.88 8.24
C GLU A 12 -7.22 -3.20 8.74
N GLY A 13 -6.45 -4.02 9.47
CA GLY A 13 -6.89 -5.29 10.05
C GLY A 13 -6.13 -6.52 9.56
N LEU A 14 -6.13 -7.58 10.37
CA LEU A 14 -5.22 -8.74 10.28
C LEU A 14 -5.22 -9.48 8.92
N CYS A 15 -6.27 -9.34 8.11
CA CYS A 15 -6.41 -10.04 6.83
C CYS A 15 -6.39 -9.12 5.60
N ARG A 16 -6.33 -7.80 5.77
CA ARG A 16 -6.29 -6.86 4.64
C ARG A 16 -4.87 -6.80 4.06
N ARG A 17 -4.80 -6.90 2.74
CA ARG A 17 -3.53 -6.82 2.00
C ARG A 17 -3.32 -5.40 1.50
N ALA A 18 -2.08 -4.95 1.51
CA ALA A 18 -1.66 -3.64 1.03
C ALA A 18 -2.13 -3.35 -0.40
N ILE A 19 -2.17 -4.38 -1.24
CA ILE A 19 -2.64 -4.28 -2.64
C ILE A 19 -4.14 -3.99 -2.69
N ASP A 20 -4.92 -4.66 -1.84
CA ASP A 20 -6.38 -4.48 -1.83
C ASP A 20 -6.72 -3.05 -1.35
N ASP A 21 -6.02 -2.57 -0.31
CA ASP A 21 -6.16 -1.19 0.20
C ASP A 21 -5.72 -0.14 -0.84
N LEU A 22 -4.64 -0.39 -1.57
CA LEU A 22 -4.21 0.50 -2.64
C LEU A 22 -5.23 0.56 -3.79
N ASN A 23 -5.78 -0.59 -4.19
CA ASN A 23 -6.78 -0.65 -5.27
C ASN A 23 -8.06 0.10 -4.88
N GLU A 24 -8.52 -0.05 -3.64
CA GLU A 24 -9.64 0.72 -3.08
C GLU A 24 -9.33 2.23 -3.14
N PHE A 25 -8.15 2.64 -2.66
CA PHE A 25 -7.73 4.04 -2.71
C PHE A 25 -7.69 4.60 -4.15
N ILE A 26 -7.17 3.84 -5.12
CA ILE A 26 -7.16 4.26 -6.54
C ILE A 26 -8.59 4.42 -7.06
N SER A 27 -9.48 3.48 -6.73
CA SER A 27 -10.89 3.50 -7.18
C SER A 27 -11.66 4.69 -6.58
N GLU A 28 -11.35 5.11 -5.36
CA GLU A 28 -11.98 6.27 -4.72
C GLU A 28 -11.41 7.61 -5.21
N ASN A 29 -10.22 7.59 -5.83
CA ASN A 29 -9.46 8.78 -6.19
C ASN A 29 -9.07 8.80 -7.68
N GLU A 30 -10.00 8.45 -8.58
CA GLU A 30 -9.77 8.34 -10.03
C GLU A 30 -9.22 9.63 -10.67
N ASN A 31 -9.47 10.78 -10.05
CA ASN A 31 -9.01 12.10 -10.54
C ASN A 31 -7.56 12.41 -10.15
N LEU A 32 -6.95 11.64 -9.25
CA LEU A 32 -5.58 11.87 -8.78
C LEU A 32 -4.58 11.08 -9.63
N LYS A 33 -3.42 11.69 -9.88
CA LYS A 33 -2.30 10.96 -10.47
C LYS A 33 -1.57 10.20 -9.37
N ILE A 34 -1.70 8.88 -9.39
CA ILE A 34 -1.08 7.97 -8.42
C ILE A 34 0.07 7.22 -9.07
N LYS A 35 1.23 7.18 -8.42
CA LYS A 35 2.43 6.47 -8.87
C LYS A 35 2.99 5.62 -7.74
N VAL A 36 3.15 4.32 -7.96
CA VAL A 36 3.89 3.46 -7.02
C VAL A 36 5.37 3.81 -7.11
N VAL A 37 5.97 4.16 -5.98
CA VAL A 37 7.40 4.54 -5.88
C VAL A 37 8.23 3.50 -5.13
N SER A 38 7.61 2.65 -4.30
CA SER A 38 8.28 1.50 -3.67
C SER A 38 7.31 0.35 -3.50
N TYR A 39 7.81 -0.87 -3.67
CA TYR A 39 7.11 -2.12 -3.41
C TYR A 39 8.08 -3.10 -2.76
N GLN A 40 7.76 -3.60 -1.58
CA GLN A 40 8.62 -4.50 -0.81
C GLN A 40 7.79 -5.61 -0.17
N VAL A 41 8.31 -6.83 -0.20
CA VAL A 41 7.76 -7.97 0.55
C VAL A 41 8.81 -8.39 1.58
N VAL A 42 8.45 -8.30 2.86
CA VAL A 42 9.34 -8.61 3.98
C VAL A 42 8.86 -9.90 4.62
N ARG A 43 9.74 -10.90 4.69
CA ARG A 43 9.47 -12.14 5.40
C ARG A 43 9.94 -12.04 6.84
N TYR A 44 9.01 -12.22 7.77
CA TYR A 44 9.27 -12.35 9.19
C TYR A 44 9.45 -13.84 9.50
N GLU A 45 10.69 -14.32 9.40
CA GLU A 45 11.07 -15.73 9.66
C GLU A 45 10.51 -16.26 10.99
N GLN A 46 10.58 -15.45 12.05
CA GLN A 46 10.09 -15.80 13.39
C GLN A 46 8.59 -16.12 13.43
N LEU A 47 7.82 -15.50 12.53
CA LEU A 47 6.36 -15.64 12.46
C LEU A 47 5.94 -16.53 11.28
N ASN A 48 6.90 -16.99 10.47
CA ASN A 48 6.68 -17.59 9.15
C ASN A 48 5.60 -16.85 8.34
N LYS A 49 5.68 -15.52 8.35
CA LYS A 49 4.70 -14.64 7.69
C LYS A 49 5.40 -13.64 6.81
N GLU A 50 4.76 -13.32 5.69
CA GLU A 50 5.18 -12.26 4.79
C GLU A 50 4.31 -11.03 5.00
N ARG A 51 4.89 -9.84 4.80
CA ARG A 51 4.15 -8.58 4.75
C ARG A 51 4.60 -7.76 3.56
N THR A 52 3.61 -7.30 2.82
CA THR A 52 3.77 -6.37 1.71
C THR A 52 3.75 -4.94 2.24
N TYR A 53 4.63 -4.09 1.71
CA TYR A 53 4.70 -2.65 1.92
C TYR A 53 4.73 -1.96 0.56
N ILE A 54 3.89 -0.95 0.38
CA ILE A 54 3.77 -0.19 -0.86
C ILE A 54 3.78 1.30 -0.50
N LEU A 55 4.67 2.06 -1.12
CA LEU A 55 4.69 3.52 -1.04
C LEU A 55 4.21 4.08 -2.36
N VAL A 56 3.25 4.99 -2.30
CA VAL A 56 2.76 5.70 -3.48
C VAL A 56 2.95 7.20 -3.35
N GLU A 57 3.26 7.82 -4.48
CA GLU A 57 3.24 9.26 -4.69
C GLU A 57 1.90 9.64 -5.32
N VAL A 58 1.20 10.60 -4.70
CA VAL A 58 -0.09 11.12 -5.15
C VAL A 58 0.09 12.58 -5.53
N THR A 59 -0.31 12.92 -6.75
CA THR A 59 -0.29 14.29 -7.26
C THR A 59 -1.71 14.71 -7.64
N GLU A 60 -2.21 15.74 -6.98
CA GLU A 60 -3.43 16.51 -7.35
C GLU A 60 -3.16 17.41 -8.55
#